data_AF-A0A656HDT8-F1
#
_entry.id   AF-A0A656HDT8-F1
#
_cell.length_a   1.000
_cell.length_b   1.000
_cell.length_c   1.000
_cell.angle_alpha   90.00
_cell.angle_beta   90.00
_cell.angle_gamma   90.00
#
_symmetry.space_group_name_H-M   'P 1'
#
loop_
_entity.id
_entity.type
_entity.pdbx_description
1 polymer ?
#
loop_
_entity_poly.entity_id
_entity_poly.type
_entity_poly.pdbx_seq_one_letter_code
_entity_poly.pdbx_strand_id
1 'polypeptide(L)'
;MASVKEVQEALAALGLYLGAIDDVWGEMTEQAVIAFQRINRLTMNGKISTKLLDMLFSDDMEDRAAPPERDDGRPEAPGNPARWPSGNPDSLECYFGAVGTDQVRIKTAYPLRLAWDLNTIMDGFSCHRLVADPMEYIFRETLAHYGQDKVHDLRLDRFGGCLNVRKIRGGNYYSTHAWGIAVDIDPANNRLDWGKSKASLAKPEYNAWWEIIESTGAQSLGRRKNYDWMHFQFAKV
;
A
#
# COMPACT_ATOMS: atom_id res chain seq x y z
N MET A 1 -18.84 27.18 -12.67
CA MET A 1 -18.25 25.90 -13.12
C MET A 1 -16.86 25.86 -12.52
N ALA A 2 -16.45 24.73 -11.93
CA ALA A 2 -15.07 24.58 -11.48
C ALA A 2 -14.13 24.60 -12.69
N SER A 3 -12.99 25.27 -12.54
CA SER A 3 -11.86 25.25 -13.48
C SER A 3 -11.19 23.87 -13.51
N VAL A 4 -10.37 23.62 -14.54
CA VAL A 4 -9.59 22.38 -14.62
C VAL A 4 -8.62 22.30 -13.47
N LYS A 5 -7.99 23.43 -13.13
CA LYS A 5 -7.11 23.57 -11.98
C LYS A 5 -7.79 23.20 -10.65
N GLU A 6 -8.97 23.71 -10.36
CA GLU A 6 -9.70 23.37 -9.12
C GLU A 6 -10.03 21.87 -9.04
N VAL A 7 -10.36 21.24 -10.18
CA VAL A 7 -10.58 19.79 -10.26
C VAL A 7 -9.28 19.02 -10.05
N GLN A 8 -8.18 19.45 -10.66
CA GLN A 8 -6.85 18.86 -10.48
C GLN A 8 -6.40 18.97 -9.01
N GLU A 9 -6.60 20.13 -8.36
CA GLU A 9 -6.30 20.37 -6.95
C GLU A 9 -7.13 19.45 -6.04
N ALA A 10 -8.44 19.37 -6.25
CA ALA A 10 -9.31 18.51 -5.44
C ALA A 10 -8.99 17.01 -5.64
N LEU A 11 -8.72 16.58 -6.88
CA LEU A 11 -8.32 15.20 -7.16
C LEU A 11 -6.92 14.90 -6.61
N ALA A 12 -6.01 15.87 -6.59
CA ALA A 12 -4.68 15.73 -5.98
C ALA A 12 -4.78 15.63 -4.46
N ALA A 13 -5.63 16.44 -3.82
CA ALA A 13 -5.93 16.36 -2.40
C ALA A 13 -6.51 14.99 -2.01
N LEU A 14 -7.29 14.38 -2.91
CA LEU A 14 -7.79 13.02 -2.77
C LEU A 14 -6.76 11.93 -3.14
N GLY A 15 -5.54 12.28 -3.55
CA GLY A 15 -4.50 11.34 -3.99
C GLY A 15 -4.81 10.62 -5.31
N LEU A 16 -5.78 11.10 -6.07
CA LEU A 16 -6.22 10.54 -7.35
C LEU A 16 -5.53 11.18 -8.55
N TYR A 17 -4.93 12.37 -8.38
CA TYR A 17 -4.19 13.09 -9.41
C TYR A 17 -2.72 13.26 -9.03
N LEU A 18 -1.83 12.73 -9.87
CA LEU A 18 -0.37 12.78 -9.69
C LEU A 18 0.35 13.61 -10.76
N GLY A 19 -0.42 14.33 -11.58
CA GLY A 19 0.08 15.23 -12.61
C GLY A 19 0.40 16.62 -12.08
N ALA A 20 0.96 17.48 -12.94
CA ALA A 20 1.15 18.89 -12.62
C ALA A 20 -0.20 19.61 -12.57
N ILE A 21 -0.43 20.43 -11.55
CA ILE A 21 -1.63 21.29 -11.47
C ILE A 21 -1.41 22.48 -12.40
N ASP A 22 -1.70 22.27 -13.68
CA ASP A 22 -1.33 23.14 -14.79
C ASP A 22 -2.53 23.74 -15.53
N ASP A 23 -3.76 23.47 -15.06
CA ASP A 23 -5.02 23.88 -15.70
C ASP A 23 -5.24 23.26 -17.10
N VAL A 24 -4.52 22.18 -17.44
CA VAL A 24 -4.63 21.46 -18.71
C VAL A 24 -5.40 20.15 -18.53
N TRP A 25 -6.45 19.96 -19.33
CA TRP A 25 -7.19 18.70 -19.35
C TRP A 25 -6.44 17.63 -20.15
N GLY A 26 -5.43 17.02 -19.52
CA GLY A 26 -4.64 15.94 -20.09
C GLY A 26 -5.12 14.54 -19.69
N GLU A 27 -4.45 13.52 -20.22
CA GLU A 27 -4.72 12.10 -19.93
C GLU A 27 -4.70 11.81 -18.41
N MET A 28 -3.75 12.40 -17.67
CA MET A 28 -3.66 12.24 -16.22
C MET A 28 -4.90 12.80 -15.49
N THR A 29 -5.48 13.89 -15.99
CA THR A 29 -6.67 14.51 -15.40
C THR A 29 -7.90 13.66 -15.68
N GLU A 30 -8.02 13.13 -16.91
CA GLU A 30 -9.07 12.19 -17.28
C GLU A 30 -9.01 10.91 -16.44
N GLN A 31 -7.82 10.33 -16.27
CA GLN A 31 -7.63 9.13 -15.43
C GLN A 31 -7.99 9.39 -13.96
N ALA A 32 -7.61 10.55 -13.41
CA ALA A 32 -7.99 10.93 -12.04
C ALA A 32 -9.52 11.09 -11.89
N VAL A 33 -10.20 11.63 -12.90
CA VAL A 33 -11.67 11.73 -12.93
C VAL A 33 -12.31 10.35 -13.03
N ILE A 34 -11.80 9.46 -13.86
CA ILE A 34 -12.28 8.07 -13.95
C ILE A 34 -12.11 7.37 -12.59
N ALA A 35 -10.97 7.57 -11.93
CA ALA A 35 -10.71 7.02 -10.61
C ALA A 35 -11.72 7.57 -9.57
N PHE A 36 -11.98 8.87 -9.57
CA PHE A 36 -13.00 9.50 -8.71
C PHE A 36 -14.40 8.96 -8.99
N GLN A 37 -14.75 8.81 -10.27
CA GLN A 37 -16.03 8.22 -10.68
C GLN A 37 -16.18 6.79 -10.17
N ARG A 38 -15.11 5.99 -10.25
CA ARG A 38 -15.10 4.60 -9.80
C ARG A 38 -15.32 4.49 -8.29
N ILE A 39 -14.60 5.28 -7.48
CA ILE A 39 -14.73 5.20 -6.01
C ILE A 39 -16.10 5.67 -5.52
N ASN A 40 -16.75 6.58 -6.25
CA ASN A 40 -18.06 7.13 -5.91
C ASN A 40 -19.23 6.48 -6.67
N ARG A 41 -18.98 5.34 -7.36
CA ARG A 41 -19.99 4.57 -8.12
C ARG A 41 -20.74 5.42 -9.15
N LEU A 42 -20.04 6.33 -9.80
CA LEU A 42 -20.49 7.09 -10.95
C LEU A 42 -20.21 6.33 -12.25
N THR A 43 -20.80 6.80 -13.35
CA THR A 43 -20.46 6.35 -14.70
C THR A 43 -19.01 6.73 -15.01
N MET A 44 -18.15 5.73 -15.21
CA MET A 44 -16.70 5.87 -15.45
C MET A 44 -16.42 6.27 -16.91
N ASN A 45 -16.74 7.50 -17.28
CA ASN A 45 -16.60 8.01 -18.64
C ASN A 45 -15.55 9.11 -18.78
N GLY A 46 -14.81 9.43 -17.71
CA GLY A 46 -13.77 10.47 -17.71
C GLY A 46 -14.30 11.90 -17.85
N LYS A 47 -15.62 12.07 -17.87
CA LYS A 47 -16.27 13.38 -18.04
C LYS A 47 -16.75 13.94 -16.71
N ILE A 48 -16.50 15.22 -16.51
CA ILE A 48 -17.11 15.96 -15.41
C ILE A 48 -18.63 15.99 -15.59
N SER A 49 -19.34 15.62 -14.53
CA SER A 49 -20.78 15.81 -14.41
C SER A 49 -21.07 16.69 -13.20
N THR A 50 -22.23 17.33 -13.15
CA THR A 50 -22.65 18.12 -11.98
C THR A 50 -22.59 17.30 -10.70
N LYS A 51 -23.11 16.07 -10.72
CA LYS A 51 -23.05 15.12 -9.61
C LYS A 51 -21.61 14.78 -9.17
N LEU A 52 -20.64 14.78 -10.10
CA LEU A 52 -19.24 14.60 -9.78
C LEU A 52 -18.69 15.82 -9.04
N LEU A 53 -18.92 17.03 -9.56
CA LEU A 53 -18.48 18.28 -8.94
C LEU A 53 -19.09 18.45 -7.55
N ASP A 54 -20.39 18.18 -7.41
CA ASP A 54 -21.07 18.26 -6.12
C ASP A 54 -20.42 17.33 -5.09
N MET A 55 -20.01 16.12 -5.47
CA MET A 55 -19.29 15.20 -4.57
C MET A 55 -17.82 15.54 -4.37
N LEU A 56 -17.18 16.17 -5.35
CA LEU A 56 -15.76 16.55 -5.30
C LEU A 56 -15.55 17.79 -4.42
N PHE A 57 -16.56 18.68 -4.35
CA PHE A 57 -16.52 19.96 -3.65
C PHE A 57 -17.57 20.08 -2.52
N SER A 58 -18.18 18.99 -2.06
CA SER A 58 -19.10 19.03 -0.91
C SER A 58 -18.33 19.17 0.42
N ASP A 59 -18.84 20.02 1.32
CA ASP A 59 -18.33 20.23 2.69
C ASP A 59 -18.25 18.94 3.53
N ASP A 60 -19.01 17.89 3.18
CA ASP A 60 -18.97 16.55 3.84
C ASP A 60 -17.64 15.79 3.64
N MET A 61 -16.67 16.35 2.91
CA MET A 61 -15.33 15.77 2.75
C MET A 61 -14.37 16.11 3.90
N GLU A 62 -14.67 17.12 4.72
CA GLU A 62 -13.87 17.41 5.94
C GLU A 62 -13.90 16.25 6.94
N ASP A 63 -14.97 15.43 6.94
CA ASP A 63 -15.13 14.28 7.86
C ASP A 63 -14.62 12.94 7.27
N ARG A 64 -13.98 12.97 6.09
CA ARG A 64 -13.30 11.80 5.48
C ARG A 64 -11.77 11.92 5.48
N ALA A 65 -11.24 13.03 6.01
CA ALA A 65 -9.83 13.28 6.14
C ALA A 65 -9.25 12.48 7.33
N ALA A 66 -8.31 11.60 7.00
CA ALA A 66 -7.40 10.90 7.90
C ALA A 66 -8.02 10.00 9.01
N PRO A 67 -7.32 8.94 9.45
CA PRO A 67 -7.55 8.36 10.77
C PRO A 67 -7.45 9.47 11.84
N PRO A 68 -8.13 9.36 13.00
CA PRO A 68 -7.97 10.32 14.08
C PRO A 68 -6.48 10.55 14.38
N GLU A 69 -6.07 11.82 14.45
CA GLU A 69 -4.72 12.22 14.82
C GLU A 69 -4.27 11.43 16.06
N ARG A 70 -3.16 10.70 15.94
CA ARG A 70 -2.54 10.04 17.09
C ARG A 70 -1.71 11.08 17.82
N ASP A 71 -2.21 11.57 18.96
CA ASP A 71 -1.45 12.40 19.91
C ASP A 71 -0.42 11.54 20.68
N ASP A 72 0.48 10.87 19.96
CA ASP A 72 1.54 10.03 20.53
C ASP A 72 2.95 10.46 20.11
N GLY A 73 3.07 11.60 19.42
CA GLY A 73 4.35 12.20 19.02
C GLY A 73 5.06 11.48 17.87
N ARG A 74 4.45 10.48 17.23
CA ARG A 74 5.01 9.85 16.01
C ARG A 74 4.70 10.70 14.77
N PRO A 75 5.63 10.78 13.80
CA PRO A 75 5.34 11.41 12.52
C PRO A 75 4.20 10.67 11.82
N GLU A 76 3.27 11.41 11.21
CA GLU A 76 2.18 10.80 10.43
C GLU A 76 2.74 9.80 9.41
N ALA A 77 2.09 8.64 9.31
CA ALA A 77 2.43 7.70 8.27
C ALA A 77 2.21 8.37 6.92
N PRO A 78 3.17 8.28 5.97
CA PRO A 78 2.93 8.69 4.60
C PRO A 78 1.79 7.81 4.08
N GLY A 79 0.60 8.39 4.10
CA GLY A 79 -0.64 7.77 3.72
C GLY A 79 -0.95 8.10 2.28
N ASN A 80 -1.65 7.18 1.64
CA ASN A 80 -2.40 7.47 0.42
C ASN A 80 -3.73 8.13 0.82
N PRO A 81 -3.94 9.46 0.59
CA PRO A 81 -5.23 10.09 0.86
C PRO A 81 -6.40 9.46 0.05
N ALA A 82 -6.11 8.61 -0.95
CA ALA A 82 -7.10 7.95 -1.80
C ALA A 82 -7.60 6.56 -1.33
N ARG A 83 -7.01 5.95 -0.29
CA ARG A 83 -7.16 4.51 0.07
C ARG A 83 -6.69 3.57 -1.07
N TRP A 84 -5.88 2.56 -0.74
CA TRP A 84 -5.38 1.59 -1.72
C TRP A 84 -6.48 0.91 -2.57
N PRO A 85 -6.19 0.55 -3.84
CA PRO A 85 -7.17 -0.09 -4.72
C PRO A 85 -7.61 -1.45 -4.15
N SER A 86 -8.73 -1.99 -4.63
CA SER A 86 -9.07 -3.39 -4.31
C SER A 86 -8.06 -4.34 -4.93
N GLY A 87 -7.75 -5.44 -4.26
CA GLY A 87 -6.80 -6.45 -4.75
C GLY A 87 -7.27 -7.30 -5.95
N ASN A 88 -8.34 -6.90 -6.65
CA ASN A 88 -8.69 -7.55 -7.92
C ASN A 88 -7.78 -7.04 -9.05
N PRO A 89 -7.41 -7.89 -10.03
CA PRO A 89 -6.41 -7.56 -11.04
C PRO A 89 -6.72 -6.29 -11.83
N ASP A 90 -7.96 -6.08 -12.28
CA ASP A 90 -8.33 -4.92 -13.07
C ASP A 90 -8.19 -3.61 -12.28
N SER A 91 -8.50 -3.62 -10.98
CA SER A 91 -8.26 -2.49 -10.08
C SER A 91 -6.77 -2.24 -9.86
N LEU A 92 -5.98 -3.30 -9.71
CA LEU A 92 -4.54 -3.19 -9.51
C LEU A 92 -3.86 -2.64 -10.76
N GLU A 93 -4.20 -3.16 -11.95
CA GLU A 93 -3.66 -2.71 -13.22
C GLU A 93 -4.07 -1.28 -13.55
N CYS A 94 -5.32 -0.90 -13.25
CA CYS A 94 -5.79 0.48 -13.41
C CYS A 94 -5.04 1.49 -12.51
N TYR A 95 -4.59 1.07 -11.32
CA TYR A 95 -3.97 1.97 -10.34
C TYR A 95 -2.44 1.97 -10.39
N PHE A 96 -1.84 0.78 -10.54
CA PHE A 96 -0.39 0.57 -10.55
C PHE A 96 0.18 0.30 -11.95
N GLY A 97 -0.65 0.27 -13.00
CA GLY A 97 -0.21 -0.10 -14.34
C GLY A 97 0.09 -1.60 -14.49
N ALA A 98 0.80 -1.95 -15.56
CA ALA A 98 1.12 -3.33 -15.86
C ALA A 98 2.06 -3.95 -14.81
N VAL A 99 1.94 -5.26 -14.58
CA VAL A 99 2.83 -5.99 -13.66
C VAL A 99 4.30 -5.82 -14.04
N GLY A 100 5.17 -5.71 -13.04
CA GLY A 100 6.62 -5.55 -13.23
C GLY A 100 7.07 -4.20 -13.79
N THR A 101 6.17 -3.23 -13.92
CA THR A 101 6.50 -1.87 -14.39
C THR A 101 6.60 -0.88 -13.23
N ASP A 102 7.23 0.27 -13.47
CA ASP A 102 7.25 1.41 -12.54
C ASP A 102 7.88 1.12 -11.16
N GLN A 103 8.94 0.31 -11.16
CA GLN A 103 9.63 -0.12 -9.94
C GLN A 103 10.74 0.85 -9.55
N VAL A 104 10.87 1.09 -8.25
CA VAL A 104 12.00 1.82 -7.65
C VAL A 104 12.66 0.95 -6.58
N ARG A 105 13.96 1.14 -6.35
CA ARG A 105 14.67 0.49 -5.24
C ARG A 105 14.62 1.40 -4.02
N ILE A 106 14.03 0.90 -2.94
CA ILE A 106 14.05 1.58 -1.64
C ILE A 106 15.24 1.13 -0.80
N LYS A 107 15.57 1.90 0.24
CA LYS A 107 16.48 1.46 1.30
C LYS A 107 15.69 1.14 2.57
N THR A 108 16.06 0.07 3.25
CA THR A 108 15.45 -0.31 4.52
C THR A 108 16.25 0.26 5.68
N ALA A 109 15.58 0.67 6.75
CA ALA A 109 16.24 1.27 7.92
C ALA A 109 17.17 0.31 8.66
N TYR A 110 16.97 -1.00 8.49
CA TYR A 110 17.82 -2.07 8.98
C TYR A 110 18.09 -3.10 7.88
N PRO A 111 19.22 -3.84 7.95
CA PRO A 111 19.53 -4.86 6.96
C PRO A 111 18.52 -6.01 7.01
N LEU A 112 18.08 -6.45 5.83
CA LEU A 112 17.27 -7.64 5.67
C LEU A 112 18.14 -8.85 5.33
N ARG A 113 17.68 -10.04 5.71
CA ARG A 113 18.29 -11.34 5.37
C ARG A 113 17.31 -12.16 4.55
N LEU A 114 17.75 -12.77 3.45
CA LEU A 114 16.88 -13.63 2.66
C LEU A 114 16.40 -14.82 3.51
N ALA A 115 15.08 -15.03 3.57
CA ALA A 115 14.50 -16.03 4.47
C ALA A 115 14.93 -17.48 4.18
N TRP A 116 15.40 -17.76 2.96
CA TRP A 116 15.93 -19.08 2.54
C TRP A 116 17.47 -19.14 2.50
N ASP A 117 18.16 -18.03 2.72
CA ASP A 117 19.62 -17.98 2.89
C ASP A 117 19.99 -16.79 3.80
N LEU A 118 20.08 -17.05 5.10
CA LEU A 118 20.28 -16.02 6.12
C LEU A 118 21.66 -15.35 6.05
N ASN A 119 22.58 -15.85 5.23
CA ASN A 119 23.87 -15.22 4.97
C ASN A 119 23.78 -14.14 3.88
N THR A 120 22.74 -14.16 3.05
CA THR A 120 22.50 -13.11 2.05
C THR A 120 21.82 -11.92 2.71
N ILE A 121 22.57 -10.83 2.84
CA ILE A 121 22.13 -9.57 3.47
C ILE A 121 21.80 -8.54 2.38
N MET A 122 20.72 -7.80 2.58
CA MET A 122 20.21 -6.76 1.69
C MET A 122 19.99 -5.46 2.46
N ASP A 123 20.31 -4.32 1.85
CA ASP A 123 20.06 -2.98 2.39
C ASP A 123 18.74 -2.35 1.89
N GLY A 124 17.95 -3.14 1.15
CA GLY A 124 16.74 -2.68 0.47
C GLY A 124 16.31 -3.62 -0.65
N PHE A 125 15.18 -3.31 -1.27
CA PHE A 125 14.57 -4.11 -2.34
C PHE A 125 13.78 -3.24 -3.31
N SER A 126 13.37 -3.81 -4.45
CA SER A 126 12.54 -3.12 -5.44
C SER A 126 11.05 -3.30 -5.14
N CYS A 127 10.30 -2.21 -5.22
CA CYS A 127 8.84 -2.15 -5.08
C CYS A 127 8.25 -1.13 -6.07
N HIS A 128 6.93 -1.05 -6.17
CA HIS A 128 6.27 -0.05 -7.01
C HIS A 128 6.57 1.38 -6.50
N ARG A 129 6.81 2.32 -7.41
CA ARG A 129 7.02 3.76 -7.11
C ARG A 129 6.03 4.32 -6.09
N LEU A 130 4.73 4.07 -6.29
CA LEU A 130 3.65 4.58 -5.44
C LEU A 130 3.63 4.02 -4.01
N VAL A 131 4.38 2.94 -3.73
CA VAL A 131 4.47 2.37 -2.38
C VAL A 131 5.83 2.58 -1.75
N ALA A 132 6.75 3.31 -2.38
CA ALA A 132 8.11 3.50 -1.88
C ALA A 132 8.13 4.17 -0.50
N ASP A 133 7.54 5.36 -0.38
CA ASP A 133 7.49 6.12 0.87
C ASP A 133 6.82 5.36 2.03
N PRO A 134 5.62 4.76 1.89
CA PRO A 134 5.04 3.97 2.97
C PRO A 134 5.84 2.71 3.28
N MET A 135 6.52 2.12 2.30
CA MET A 135 7.41 0.98 2.55
C MET A 135 8.62 1.39 3.39
N GLU A 136 9.31 2.47 3.02
CA GLU A 136 10.44 3.00 3.81
C GLU A 136 10.01 3.40 5.23
N TYR A 137 8.83 4.03 5.36
CA TYR A 137 8.24 4.35 6.65
C TYR A 137 8.05 3.11 7.54
N ILE A 138 7.51 2.01 7.00
CA ILE A 138 7.32 0.77 7.78
C ILE A 138 8.64 0.29 8.38
N PHE A 139 9.72 0.22 7.59
CA PHE A 139 11.02 -0.25 8.10
C PHE A 139 11.63 0.74 9.10
N ARG A 140 11.52 2.05 8.85
CA ARG A 140 11.99 3.10 9.76
C ARG A 140 11.29 3.05 11.11
N GLU A 141 9.96 3.02 11.12
CA GLU A 141 9.18 3.00 12.36
C GLU A 141 9.30 1.68 13.11
N THR A 142 9.45 0.57 12.38
CA THR A 142 9.76 -0.71 13.01
C THR A 142 11.08 -0.64 13.77
N LEU A 143 12.13 -0.08 13.17
CA LEU A 143 13.41 0.11 13.85
C LEU A 143 13.29 1.07 15.03
N ALA A 144 12.59 2.19 14.85
CA ALA A 144 12.40 3.17 15.92
C ALA A 144 11.66 2.59 17.13
N HIS A 145 10.66 1.73 16.89
CA HIS A 145 9.88 1.11 17.96
C HIS A 145 10.61 -0.03 18.67
N TYR A 146 11.22 -0.95 17.92
CA TYR A 146 11.78 -2.18 18.47
C TYR A 146 13.28 -2.10 18.76
N GLY A 147 14.01 -1.26 18.05
CA GLY A 147 15.47 -1.29 18.01
C GLY A 147 16.02 -2.51 17.24
N GLN A 148 17.30 -2.46 16.89
CA GLN A 148 17.94 -3.45 16.03
C GLN A 148 17.90 -4.87 16.60
N ASP A 149 18.22 -5.02 17.88
CA ASP A 149 18.26 -6.33 18.55
C ASP A 149 16.88 -6.99 18.54
N LYS A 150 15.82 -6.19 18.78
CA LYS A 150 14.48 -6.77 18.87
C LYS A 150 13.87 -7.04 17.50
N VAL A 151 14.20 -6.26 16.48
CA VAL A 151 13.93 -6.59 15.07
C VAL A 151 14.50 -7.97 14.72
N HIS A 152 15.73 -8.25 15.10
CA HIS A 152 16.39 -9.53 14.83
C HIS A 152 15.76 -10.70 15.59
N ASP A 153 15.54 -10.55 16.90
CA ASP A 153 14.89 -11.55 17.76
C ASP A 153 13.50 -11.94 17.25
N LEU A 154 12.73 -10.93 16.82
CA LEU A 154 11.40 -11.09 16.26
C LEU A 154 11.43 -11.56 14.79
N ARG A 155 12.62 -11.68 14.18
CA ARG A 155 12.80 -12.10 12.79
C ARG A 155 12.12 -11.16 11.77
N LEU A 156 11.92 -9.90 12.14
CA LEU A 156 11.37 -8.86 11.26
C LEU A 156 12.38 -8.44 10.17
N ASP A 157 13.60 -8.97 10.23
CA ASP A 157 14.64 -8.90 9.21
C ASP A 157 14.66 -10.08 8.24
N ARG A 158 13.81 -11.12 8.42
CA ARG A 158 13.75 -12.27 7.51
C ARG A 158 12.84 -11.98 6.32
N PHE A 159 13.43 -11.61 5.19
CA PHE A 159 12.70 -11.17 4.00
C PHE A 159 12.32 -12.34 3.09
N GLY A 160 11.02 -12.50 2.87
CA GLY A 160 10.43 -13.49 1.96
C GLY A 160 10.25 -13.00 0.52
N GLY A 161 10.32 -11.68 0.28
CA GLY A 161 10.27 -11.10 -1.05
C GLY A 161 9.29 -9.94 -1.18
N CYS A 162 9.41 -9.18 -2.27
CA CYS A 162 8.48 -8.13 -2.66
C CYS A 162 8.04 -8.28 -4.12
N LEU A 163 8.83 -7.80 -5.09
CA LEU A 163 8.52 -7.97 -6.51
C LEU A 163 8.75 -9.41 -6.98
N ASN A 164 7.72 -10.05 -7.52
CA ASN A 164 7.81 -11.33 -8.22
C ASN A 164 6.71 -11.45 -9.28
N VAL A 165 7.07 -11.24 -10.55
CA VAL A 165 6.12 -11.24 -11.67
C VAL A 165 5.73 -12.68 -12.03
N ARG A 166 4.70 -13.18 -11.34
CA ARG A 166 4.15 -14.51 -11.57
C ARG A 166 2.65 -14.57 -11.31
N LYS A 167 1.99 -15.53 -11.95
CA LYS A 167 0.62 -15.91 -11.63
C LYS A 167 0.54 -16.61 -10.28
N ILE A 168 -0.61 -16.50 -9.63
CA ILE A 168 -0.94 -17.27 -8.44
C ILE A 168 -0.93 -18.76 -8.82
N ARG A 169 -0.36 -19.60 -7.96
CA ARG A 169 -0.25 -21.04 -8.22
C ARG A 169 -1.66 -21.64 -8.36
N GLY A 170 -1.93 -22.28 -9.50
CA GLY A 170 -3.25 -22.87 -9.80
C GLY A 170 -4.33 -21.86 -10.21
N GLY A 171 -3.96 -20.59 -10.45
CA GLY A 171 -4.88 -19.54 -10.90
C GLY A 171 -4.41 -18.86 -12.19
N ASN A 172 -5.31 -18.08 -12.78
CA ASN A 172 -5.03 -17.31 -14.01
C ASN A 172 -4.60 -15.86 -13.75
N TYR A 173 -4.74 -15.39 -12.51
CA TYR A 173 -4.45 -14.02 -12.12
C TYR A 173 -3.02 -13.86 -11.59
N TYR A 174 -2.45 -12.68 -11.83
CA TYR A 174 -1.19 -12.29 -11.21
C TYR A 174 -1.33 -12.15 -9.70
N SER A 175 -0.26 -12.50 -8.98
CA SER A 175 -0.15 -12.21 -7.55
C SER A 175 0.00 -10.72 -7.32
N THR A 176 -0.40 -10.20 -6.15
CA THR A 176 -0.10 -8.82 -5.72
C THR A 176 1.40 -8.52 -5.73
N HIS A 177 2.25 -9.52 -5.48
CA HIS A 177 3.71 -9.40 -5.66
C HIS A 177 4.13 -9.04 -7.09
N ALA A 178 3.32 -9.33 -8.11
CA ALA A 178 3.67 -9.02 -9.50
C ALA A 178 3.72 -7.51 -9.78
N TRP A 179 3.05 -6.69 -8.98
CA TRP A 179 3.16 -5.22 -9.05
C TRP A 179 4.26 -4.65 -8.13
N GLY A 180 4.88 -5.45 -7.26
CA GLY A 180 5.81 -4.93 -6.25
C GLY A 180 5.11 -4.13 -5.14
N ILE A 181 3.86 -4.49 -4.82
CA ILE A 181 3.02 -3.81 -3.81
C ILE A 181 2.75 -4.68 -2.58
N ALA A 182 3.42 -5.82 -2.47
CA ALA A 182 3.24 -6.77 -1.38
C ALA A 182 4.58 -7.26 -0.88
N VAL A 183 4.64 -7.65 0.40
CA VAL A 183 5.86 -8.11 1.07
C VAL A 183 5.53 -9.31 1.93
N ASP A 184 6.41 -10.31 1.87
CA ASP A 184 6.39 -11.46 2.77
C ASP A 184 7.53 -11.34 3.80
N ILE A 185 7.23 -11.52 5.09
CA ILE A 185 8.20 -11.56 6.19
C ILE A 185 8.14 -12.90 6.93
N ASP A 186 9.31 -13.46 7.24
CA ASP A 186 9.50 -14.71 7.97
C ASP A 186 8.62 -15.90 7.48
N PRO A 187 8.63 -16.22 6.17
CA PRO A 187 7.76 -17.25 5.58
C PRO A 187 7.91 -18.65 6.21
N ALA A 188 9.10 -18.97 6.73
CA ALA A 188 9.37 -20.26 7.36
C ALA A 188 8.51 -20.53 8.61
N ASN A 189 8.11 -19.46 9.33
CA ASN A 189 7.33 -19.54 10.57
C ASN A 189 5.89 -19.01 10.41
N ASN A 190 5.47 -18.73 9.18
CA ASN A 190 4.20 -18.07 8.86
C ASN A 190 3.64 -18.56 7.51
N ARG A 191 3.61 -19.89 7.31
CA ARG A 191 3.25 -20.49 6.03
C ARG A 191 1.86 -20.06 5.56
N LEU A 192 1.66 -20.09 4.24
CA LEU A 192 0.45 -19.63 3.54
C LEU A 192 -0.88 -20.10 4.19
N ASP A 193 -0.97 -21.35 4.62
CA ASP A 193 -2.18 -21.97 5.17
C ASP A 193 -2.28 -21.86 6.71
N TRP A 194 -1.31 -21.23 7.37
CA TRP A 194 -1.28 -21.11 8.82
C TRP A 194 -2.16 -19.95 9.29
N GLY A 195 -3.10 -20.25 10.17
CA GLY A 195 -3.81 -19.24 10.96
C GLY A 195 -3.07 -18.86 12.25
N LYS A 196 -3.69 -17.98 13.03
CA LYS A 196 -3.12 -17.36 14.24
C LYS A 196 -2.64 -18.33 15.33
N SER A 197 -3.16 -19.55 15.35
CA SER A 197 -2.71 -20.59 16.30
C SER A 197 -1.34 -21.17 15.96
N LYS A 198 -0.87 -21.00 14.72
CA LYS A 198 0.41 -21.54 14.23
C LYS A 198 1.39 -20.44 13.82
N ALA A 199 0.89 -19.36 13.22
CA ALA A 199 1.71 -18.27 12.71
C ALA A 199 2.39 -17.50 13.85
N SER A 200 3.72 -17.35 13.77
CA SER A 200 4.47 -16.60 14.78
C SER A 200 4.13 -15.11 14.78
N LEU A 201 3.89 -14.51 13.61
CA LEU A 201 3.52 -13.10 13.44
C LEU A 201 2.12 -12.78 14.00
N ALA A 202 1.35 -13.78 14.42
CA ALA A 202 0.06 -13.57 15.08
C ALA A 202 0.16 -13.31 16.59
N LYS A 203 1.36 -13.44 17.17
CA LYS A 203 1.55 -13.28 18.61
C LYS A 203 1.59 -11.80 19.03
N PRO A 204 1.25 -11.47 20.28
CA PRO A 204 1.11 -10.08 20.73
C PRO A 204 2.37 -9.22 20.56
N GLU A 205 3.57 -9.81 20.61
CA GLU A 205 4.83 -9.09 20.42
C GLU A 205 4.98 -8.44 19.03
N TYR A 206 4.18 -8.86 18.04
CA TYR A 206 4.13 -8.30 16.69
C TYR A 206 3.05 -7.23 16.50
N ASN A 207 2.24 -6.92 17.52
CA ASN A 207 1.11 -5.99 17.37
C ASN A 207 1.55 -4.59 16.92
N ALA A 208 2.61 -4.04 17.51
CA ALA A 208 3.09 -2.72 17.12
C ALA A 208 3.62 -2.71 15.68
N TRP A 209 4.30 -3.77 15.23
CA TRP A 209 4.70 -3.93 13.83
C TRP A 209 3.49 -3.94 12.89
N TRP A 210 2.42 -4.67 13.23
CA TRP A 210 1.19 -4.67 12.44
C TRP A 210 0.49 -3.31 12.44
N GLU A 211 0.44 -2.61 13.57
CA GLU A 211 -0.14 -1.27 13.66
C GLU A 211 0.62 -0.25 12.80
N ILE A 212 1.96 -0.35 12.75
CA ILE A 212 2.80 0.46 11.85
C ILE A 212 2.43 0.18 10.39
N ILE A 213 2.33 -1.09 9.98
CA ILE A 213 1.91 -1.47 8.62
C ILE A 213 0.51 -0.93 8.32
N GLU A 214 -0.46 -1.21 9.20
CA GLU A 214 -1.86 -0.82 9.04
C GLU A 214 -2.03 0.72 9.00
N SER A 215 -1.14 1.48 9.64
CA SER A 215 -1.14 2.95 9.59
C SER A 215 -0.85 3.53 8.20
N THR A 216 -0.17 2.78 7.34
CA THR A 216 0.05 3.15 5.92
C THR A 216 -1.16 2.80 5.03
N GLY A 217 -2.20 2.20 5.61
CA GLY A 217 -3.34 1.63 4.89
C GLY A 217 -3.09 0.24 4.30
N ALA A 218 -1.85 -0.28 4.35
CA ALA A 218 -1.56 -1.65 3.94
C ALA A 218 -2.37 -2.66 4.75
N GLN A 219 -2.70 -3.79 4.13
CA GLN A 219 -3.53 -4.82 4.74
C GLN A 219 -2.81 -6.17 4.76
N SER A 220 -2.95 -6.87 5.88
CA SER A 220 -2.48 -8.25 6.04
C SER A 220 -3.62 -9.25 5.85
N LEU A 221 -3.38 -10.29 5.06
CA LEU A 221 -4.30 -11.43 4.95
C LEU A 221 -4.42 -12.16 6.29
N GLY A 222 -3.33 -12.26 7.06
CA GLY A 222 -3.33 -12.84 8.40
C GLY A 222 -4.28 -12.11 9.34
N ARG A 223 -4.15 -10.78 9.44
CA ARG A 223 -4.98 -9.94 10.30
C ARG A 223 -6.45 -9.93 9.90
N ARG A 224 -6.74 -9.95 8.59
CA ARG A 224 -8.09 -9.76 8.05
C ARG A 224 -8.86 -11.05 7.82
N LYS A 225 -8.17 -12.13 7.46
CA LYS A 225 -8.74 -13.41 7.03
C LYS A 225 -8.16 -14.63 7.74
N ASN A 226 -7.17 -14.45 8.62
CA ASN A 226 -6.57 -15.51 9.45
C ASN A 226 -5.88 -16.63 8.63
N TYR A 227 -5.21 -16.26 7.55
CA TYR A 227 -4.25 -17.10 6.81
C TYR A 227 -3.18 -16.20 6.19
N ASP A 228 -2.04 -16.77 5.78
CA ASP A 228 -0.96 -16.02 5.13
C ASP A 228 -0.42 -14.85 5.96
N TRP A 229 -0.03 -15.14 7.20
CA TRP A 229 0.43 -14.12 8.16
C TRP A 229 1.77 -13.49 7.80
N MET A 230 2.56 -14.08 6.90
CA MET A 230 3.77 -13.46 6.36
C MET A 230 3.47 -12.24 5.49
N HIS A 231 2.26 -12.18 4.91
CA HIS A 231 1.92 -11.31 3.81
C HIS A 231 1.24 -10.00 4.26
N PHE A 232 1.73 -8.88 3.73
CA PHE A 232 0.97 -7.63 3.68
C PHE A 232 1.05 -6.99 2.29
N GLN A 233 0.04 -6.20 1.95
CA GLN A 233 -0.10 -5.59 0.63
C GLN A 233 -0.72 -4.19 0.69
N PHE A 234 -0.30 -3.33 -0.23
CA PHE A 234 -0.90 -2.02 -0.50
C PHE A 234 -2.11 -2.14 -1.44
N ALA A 235 -3.05 -3.01 -1.05
CA ALA A 235 -4.33 -3.23 -1.73
C ALA A 235 -5.34 -3.84 -0.75
N LYS A 236 -6.62 -3.51 -0.91
CA LYS A 236 -7.70 -4.02 -0.04
C LYS A 236 -7.95 -5.51 -0.30
N VAL A 237 -8.09 -6.27 0.78
CA VAL A 237 -8.37 -7.71 0.78
C VAL A 237 -9.83 -8.04 0.99
#